data_AF-A0A317WMA5-F1
#
_entry.id   AF-A0A317WMA5-F1
#
_cell.length_a   1.000
_cell.length_b   1.000
_cell.length_c   1.000
_cell.angle_alpha   90.00
_cell.angle_beta   90.00
_cell.angle_gamma   90.00
#
_symmetry.space_group_name_H-M   'P 1'
#
loop_
_entity.id
_entity.type
_entity.pdbx_description
1 polymer ?
#
loop_
_entity_poly.entity_id
_entity_poly.type
_entity_poly.pdbx_seq_one_letter_code
_entity_poly.pdbx_strand_id
1 'polypeptide(L)'
;MAQERSGIIVGLNKGHKTTALNTPKTRVSRTKGQSSRRTAFVREIAREVVGLAPYERRIIELLRNTQDKRARKLAKKRLGTFSRGKAKVEDMQRVIAEARRLGH
;
A
#
# COMPACT_ATOMS: atom_id res chain seq x y z
N MET A 1 -29.79 19.55 -18.67
CA MET A 1 -29.32 18.18 -18.96
C MET A 1 -30.52 17.25 -18.86
N ALA A 2 -30.73 16.36 -19.84
CA ALA A 2 -31.88 15.45 -19.82
C ALA A 2 -31.75 14.45 -18.66
N GLN A 3 -32.86 14.17 -17.96
CA GLN A 3 -32.91 13.15 -16.93
C GLN A 3 -32.56 11.78 -17.53
N GLU A 4 -31.47 11.16 -17.06
CA GLU A 4 -31.03 9.88 -17.60
C GLU A 4 -32.05 8.77 -17.33
N ARG A 5 -32.40 8.02 -18.38
CA ARG A 5 -33.30 6.87 -18.27
C ARG A 5 -32.59 5.75 -17.50
N SER A 6 -33.23 5.27 -16.44
CA SER A 6 -32.79 4.15 -15.60
C SER A 6 -33.83 3.03 -15.62
N GLY A 7 -33.44 1.78 -15.36
CA GLY A 7 -34.34 0.63 -15.50
C GLY A 7 -34.31 -0.02 -16.88
N ILE A 8 -33.28 0.28 -17.68
CA ILE A 8 -33.09 -0.22 -19.04
C ILE A 8 -32.45 -1.60 -19.05
N ILE A 9 -32.59 -2.36 -20.14
CA ILE A 9 -32.04 -3.72 -20.27
C ILE A 9 -30.51 -3.69 -20.52
N VAL A 10 -30.05 -2.68 -21.27
CA VAL A 10 -28.64 -2.48 -21.63
C VAL A 10 -28.23 -1.02 -21.41
N GLY A 11 -26.95 -0.75 -21.22
CA GLY A 11 -26.42 0.58 -20.93
C GLY A 11 -25.92 0.74 -19.49
N LEU A 12 -25.48 1.95 -19.14
CA LEU A 12 -24.88 2.26 -17.83
C LEU A 12 -25.90 2.15 -16.68
N ASN A 13 -27.11 2.68 -16.88
CA ASN A 13 -28.18 2.68 -15.87
C ASN A 13 -29.13 1.47 -16.00
N LYS A 14 -28.57 0.33 -16.42
CA LYS A 14 -29.34 -0.90 -16.63
C LYS A 14 -29.65 -1.62 -15.33
N GLY A 15 -30.66 -2.48 -15.37
CA GLY A 15 -31.08 -3.31 -14.23
C GLY A 15 -32.25 -2.71 -13.46
N HIS A 16 -32.85 -3.53 -12.59
CA HIS A 16 -34.01 -3.14 -11.82
C HIS A 16 -33.66 -2.10 -10.76
N LYS A 17 -34.45 -1.03 -10.67
CA LYS A 17 -34.26 0.02 -9.67
C LYS A 17 -34.58 -0.54 -8.28
N THR A 18 -33.56 -0.67 -7.45
CA THR A 18 -33.70 -1.10 -6.05
C THR A 18 -33.20 0.01 -5.14
N THR A 19 -33.76 0.08 -3.93
CA THR A 19 -33.24 0.96 -2.87
C THR A 19 -32.02 0.29 -2.25
N ALA A 20 -30.84 0.86 -2.49
CA ALA A 20 -29.61 0.34 -1.90
C ALA A 20 -29.61 0.57 -0.37
N LEU A 21 -29.15 -0.43 0.38
CA LEU A 21 -28.82 -0.25 1.79
C LEU A 21 -27.60 0.67 1.87
N ASN A 22 -27.76 1.84 2.50
CA ASN A 22 -26.71 2.88 2.54
C ASN A 22 -25.41 2.41 3.23
N THR A 23 -25.50 1.56 4.26
CA THR A 23 -24.34 1.13 5.05
C THR A 23 -24.48 -0.29 5.60
N PRO A 24 -24.31 -1.34 4.77
CA PRO A 24 -24.29 -2.71 5.26
C PRO A 24 -23.06 -2.94 6.17
N LYS A 25 -23.23 -3.65 7.29
CA LYS A 25 -22.12 -4.03 8.17
C LYS A 25 -21.08 -4.84 7.40
N THR A 26 -19.82 -4.42 7.45
CA THR A 26 -18.72 -5.16 6.83
C THR A 26 -18.59 -6.55 7.47
N ARG A 27 -18.61 -7.59 6.64
CA ARG A 27 -18.39 -8.97 7.10
C ARG A 27 -16.99 -9.13 7.70
N VAL A 28 -16.88 -9.87 8.81
CA VAL A 28 -15.61 -10.13 9.52
C VAL A 28 -14.55 -10.75 8.61
N SER A 29 -14.93 -11.57 7.62
CA SER A 29 -13.97 -12.12 6.65
C SER A 29 -13.22 -11.06 5.84
N ARG A 30 -13.81 -9.88 5.63
CA ARG A 30 -13.18 -8.75 4.92
C ARG A 30 -12.21 -7.95 5.78
N THR A 31 -12.21 -8.14 7.10
CA THR A 31 -11.25 -7.46 8.00
C THR A 31 -9.94 -8.23 8.15
N LYS A 32 -9.83 -9.43 7.57
CA LYS A 32 -8.59 -10.22 7.56
C LYS A 32 -7.47 -9.45 6.86
N GLY A 33 -6.34 -9.29 7.55
CA GLY A 33 -5.16 -8.57 7.05
C GLY A 33 -5.02 -7.13 7.57
N GLN A 34 -6.04 -6.60 8.24
CA GLN A 34 -5.92 -5.32 8.95
C GLN A 34 -4.94 -5.44 10.12
N SER A 35 -4.06 -4.46 10.26
CA SER A 35 -3.12 -4.40 11.38
C SER A 35 -3.81 -3.87 12.64
N SER A 36 -3.79 -4.66 13.72
CA SER A 36 -4.15 -4.16 15.06
C SER A 36 -3.01 -3.33 15.67
N ARG A 37 -3.31 -2.50 16.67
CA ARG A 37 -2.30 -1.73 17.43
C ARG A 37 -1.20 -2.64 18.01
N ARG A 38 -1.58 -3.80 18.56
CA ARG A 38 -0.63 -4.79 19.09
C ARG A 38 0.27 -5.35 17.98
N THR A 39 -0.30 -5.70 16.82
CA THR A 39 0.47 -6.24 15.70
C THR A 39 1.45 -5.22 15.12
N ALA A 40 1.06 -3.93 15.07
CA ALA A 40 1.95 -2.86 14.62
C ALA A 40 3.14 -2.70 15.57
N PHE A 41 2.88 -2.62 16.89
CA PHE A 41 3.92 -2.51 17.92
C PHE A 41 4.93 -3.67 17.88
N VAL A 42 4.45 -4.91 17.78
CA VAL A 42 5.33 -6.08 17.69
C VAL A 42 6.20 -6.07 16.42
N ARG A 43 5.66 -5.58 15.29
CA ARG A 43 6.43 -5.47 14.03
C ARG A 43 7.51 -4.41 14.09
N GLU A 44 7.27 -3.32 14.81
CA GLU A 44 8.24 -2.24 15.01
C GLU A 44 9.45 -2.75 15.80
N ILE A 45 9.22 -3.39 16.96
CA ILE A 45 10.27 -4.00 17.78
C ILE A 45 11.08 -5.03 16.96
N ALA A 46 10.39 -5.91 16.23
CA ALA A 46 11.09 -6.92 15.43
C ALA A 46 11.98 -6.30 14.34
N ARG A 47 11.53 -5.19 13.74
CA ARG A 47 12.29 -4.47 12.70
C ARG A 47 13.52 -3.78 13.27
N GLU A 48 13.42 -3.23 14.48
CA GLU A 48 14.54 -2.65 15.20
C GLU A 48 15.61 -3.70 15.52
N VAL A 49 15.21 -4.85 16.08
CA VAL A 49 16.13 -5.92 16.50
C VAL A 49 16.81 -6.61 15.32
N VAL A 50 16.07 -6.94 14.26
CA VAL A 50 16.60 -7.69 13.11
C VAL A 50 17.35 -6.77 12.13
N GLY A 51 16.98 -5.49 12.07
CA GLY A 51 17.54 -4.53 11.14
C GLY A 51 17.12 -4.77 9.68
N LEU A 52 17.85 -4.14 8.76
CA LEU A 52 17.54 -4.12 7.32
C LEU A 52 18.26 -5.23 6.54
N ALA A 53 17.53 -5.87 5.64
CA ALA A 53 18.10 -6.86 4.74
C ALA A 53 19.09 -6.22 3.74
N PRO A 54 20.05 -6.98 3.16
CA PRO A 54 21.04 -6.43 2.24
C PRO A 54 20.44 -5.71 1.02
N TYR A 55 19.32 -6.22 0.48
CA TYR A 55 18.65 -5.58 -0.65
C TYR A 55 17.91 -4.29 -0.27
N GLU A 56 17.45 -4.18 0.98
CA GLU A 56 16.80 -2.98 1.51
C GLU A 56 17.83 -1.86 1.71
N ARG A 57 19.01 -2.20 2.25
CA ARG A 57 20.15 -1.29 2.34
C ARG A 57 20.56 -0.74 0.96
N ARG A 58 20.65 -1.61 -0.05
CA ARG A 58 20.93 -1.18 -1.44
C ARG A 58 19.84 -0.28 -2.02
N ILE A 59 18.58 -0.50 -1.68
CA ILE A 59 17.49 0.40 -2.08
C ILE A 59 17.67 1.78 -1.45
N ILE A 60 18.02 1.84 -0.16
CA ILE A 60 18.30 3.11 0.54
C ILE A 60 19.45 3.87 -0.11
N GLU A 61 20.56 3.20 -0.45
CA GLU A 61 21.68 3.82 -1.17
C GLU A 61 21.23 4.47 -2.48
N LEU A 62 20.43 3.75 -3.28
CA LEU A 62 19.90 4.27 -4.55
C LEU A 62 18.97 5.47 -4.34
N LEU A 63 18.15 5.44 -3.29
CA LEU A 63 17.24 6.54 -2.94
C LEU A 63 17.99 7.78 -2.44
N ARG A 64 19.08 7.61 -1.68
CA ARG A 64 19.95 8.72 -1.26
C ARG A 64 20.61 9.42 -2.45
N ASN A 65 20.94 8.67 -3.49
CA ASN A 65 21.51 9.17 -4.74
C ASN A 65 20.43 9.59 -5.78
N THR A 66 19.19 9.82 -5.34
CA THR A 66 18.05 10.25 -6.19
C THR A 66 17.75 9.33 -7.39
N GLN A 67 18.15 8.06 -7.33
CA GLN A 67 17.95 7.07 -8.40
C GLN A 67 16.65 6.25 -8.23
N ASP A 68 15.49 6.92 -8.10
CA ASP A 68 14.20 6.28 -7.80
C ASP A 68 13.78 5.19 -8.79
N LYS A 69 13.97 5.44 -10.09
CA LYS A 69 13.64 4.47 -11.15
C LYS A 69 14.47 3.19 -11.02
N ARG A 70 15.74 3.32 -10.63
CA ARG A 70 16.65 2.19 -10.43
C ARG A 70 16.31 1.44 -9.15
N ALA A 71 15.98 2.15 -8.06
CA ALA A 71 15.49 1.55 -6.82
C ALA A 71 14.23 0.70 -7.06
N ARG A 72 13.25 1.22 -7.80
CA ARG A 72 12.03 0.47 -8.16
C ARG A 72 12.30 -0.73 -9.05
N LYS A 73 13.23 -0.63 -10.01
CA LYS A 73 13.65 -1.78 -10.85
C LYS A 73 14.31 -2.87 -10.00
N LEU A 74 15.19 -2.50 -9.07
CA LEU A 74 15.84 -3.44 -8.16
C LEU A 74 14.82 -4.11 -7.23
N ALA A 75 13.92 -3.33 -6.62
CA ALA A 75 12.88 -3.83 -5.73
C ALA A 75 11.93 -4.80 -6.46
N LYS A 76 11.52 -4.47 -7.70
CA LYS A 76 10.73 -5.38 -8.54
C LYS A 76 11.48 -6.68 -8.83
N LYS A 77 12.78 -6.62 -9.17
CA LYS A 77 13.59 -7.82 -9.42
C LYS A 77 13.71 -8.71 -8.18
N ARG A 78 13.72 -8.15 -6.96
CA ARG A 78 13.81 -8.91 -5.71
C ARG A 78 12.46 -9.42 -5.19
N LEU A 79 11.38 -8.65 -5.33
CA LEU A 79 10.06 -8.96 -4.76
C LEU A 79 9.04 -9.51 -5.79
N GLY A 80 9.40 -9.52 -7.07
CA GLY A 80 8.61 -10.04 -8.20
C GLY A 80 7.75 -8.98 -8.88
N THR A 81 6.77 -8.41 -8.17
CA THR A 81 5.78 -7.51 -8.79
C THR A 81 6.09 -6.03 -8.56
N PHE A 82 5.59 -5.18 -9.46
CA PHE A 82 5.80 -3.73 -9.34
C PHE A 82 5.11 -3.14 -8.12
N SER A 83 3.88 -3.57 -7.80
CA SER A 83 3.15 -3.07 -6.62
C SER A 83 3.88 -3.35 -5.32
N ARG A 84 4.47 -4.55 -5.17
CA ARG A 84 5.31 -4.89 -4.01
C ARG A 84 6.61 -4.08 -3.99
N GLY A 85 7.25 -3.94 -5.15
CA GLY A 85 8.46 -3.12 -5.29
C GLY A 85 8.22 -1.65 -4.92
N LYS A 86 7.11 -1.07 -5.38
CA LYS A 86 6.69 0.30 -5.05
C LYS A 86 6.45 0.45 -3.55
N ALA A 87 5.66 -0.43 -2.95
CA ALA A 87 5.38 -0.40 -1.52
C ALA A 87 6.65 -0.51 -0.67
N LYS A 88 7.62 -1.36 -1.07
CA LYS A 88 8.90 -1.47 -0.36
C LYS A 88 9.75 -0.22 -0.51
N VAL A 89 9.78 0.42 -1.68
CA VAL A 89 10.50 1.69 -1.88
C VAL A 89 9.89 2.80 -1.01
N GLU A 90 8.57 2.89 -0.91
CA GLU A 90 7.89 3.84 -0.02
C GLU A 90 8.22 3.59 1.47
N ASP A 91 8.29 2.32 1.89
CA ASP A 91 8.74 1.94 3.25
C ASP A 91 10.18 2.39 3.50
N MET A 92 11.10 2.21 2.53
CA MET A 92 12.49 2.66 2.65
C MET A 92 12.63 4.19 2.66
N GLN A 93 11.77 4.91 1.94
CA GLN A 93 11.73 6.38 2.02
C GLN A 93 11.33 6.87 3.41
N ARG A 94 10.40 6.17 4.10
CA ARG A 94 10.03 6.48 5.50
C ARG A 94 11.21 6.27 6.44
N VAL A 95 11.94 5.15 6.29
CA VAL A 95 13.15 4.88 7.09
C VAL A 95 14.20 5.98 6.90
N ILE A 96 14.39 6.48 5.68
CA ILE A 96 15.31 7.60 5.42
C ILE A 96 14.83 8.88 6.12
N ALA A 97 13.54 9.19 6.05
CA ALA A 97 12.97 10.37 6.67
C ALA A 97 13.10 10.33 8.21
N GLU A 98 12.85 9.17 8.82
CA GLU A 98 13.02 8.94 10.25
C GLU A 98 14.48 9.08 10.69
N ALA A 99 15.42 8.48 9.93
CA ALA A 99 16.84 8.61 10.20
C ALA A 99 17.32 10.07 10.10
N ARG A 100 16.79 10.86 9.17
CA ARG A 100 17.08 12.30 9.07
C ARG A 100 16.53 13.07 10.28
N ARG A 101 15.34 12.72 10.77
CA ARG A 101 14.74 13.35 11.94
C ARG A 101 15.53 13.10 13.23
N LEU A 102 16.11 11.91 13.38
CA LEU A 102 16.91 11.55 14.56
C LEU A 102 18.33 12.12 14.54
N GLY A 103 18.86 12.44 13.35
CA GLY A 103 20.20 13.00 13.17
C GLY A 103 20.29 14.53 13.27
N HIS A 104 19.15 15.20 13.46
CA HIS A 104 19.04 16.63 13.80
C HIS A 104 18.64 16.75 15.28
#